data_AF-A0A2V6FZQ4-F1
#
_entry.id   AF-A0A2V6FZQ4-F1
#
_cell.length_a   1.000
_cell.length_b   1.000
_cell.length_c   1.000
_cell.angle_alpha   90.00
_cell.angle_beta   90.00
_cell.angle_gamma   90.00
#
_symmetry.space_group_name_H-M   'P 1'
#
loop_
_entity.id
_entity.type
_entity.pdbx_description
1 polymer ?
#
loop_
_entity_poly.entity_id
_entity_poly.type
_entity_poly.pdbx_seq_one_letter_code
_entity_poly.pdbx_strand_id
1 'polypeptide(L)'
;MPYEKLVLQTGEWMKKVCAFLEVDYDPAIVLTPTKAGKFWTGNSAVETAFEQISSEPLTRWQNDLSEDEIGWVEWHCRDLMPEFGYEPLLSGRAMRHFIKPVRLERPRQYLKSRLYSLRDDLIRR
;
A
#
# COMPACT_ATOMS: atom_id res chain seq x y z
N MET A 1 -9.35 -5.82 8.44
CA MET A 1 -8.21 -5.43 9.30
C MET A 1 -7.22 -4.66 8.44
N PRO A 2 -6.90 -3.39 8.76
CA PRO A 2 -5.89 -2.61 8.03
C PRO A 2 -4.48 -3.19 8.19
N TYR A 3 -3.67 -3.12 7.15
CA TYR A 3 -2.29 -3.63 7.15
C TYR A 3 -1.40 -2.90 8.16
N GLU A 4 -1.59 -1.59 8.30
CA GLU A 4 -0.86 -0.70 9.21
C GLU A 4 -1.01 -1.18 10.65
N LYS A 5 -2.24 -1.51 11.05
CA LYS A 5 -2.52 -2.00 12.41
C LYS A 5 -1.88 -3.37 12.64
N LEU A 6 -1.94 -4.26 11.64
CA LEU A 6 -1.32 -5.58 11.72
C LEU A 6 0.18 -5.46 11.96
N VAL A 7 0.89 -4.64 11.20
CA VAL A 7 2.36 -4.54 11.31
C VAL A 7 2.77 -3.83 12.60
N LEU A 8 2.10 -2.72 12.97
CA LEU A 8 2.42 -1.96 14.19
C LEU A 8 2.09 -2.71 15.48
N GLN A 9 1.06 -3.56 15.47
CA GLN A 9 0.57 -4.28 16.66
C GLN A 9 0.47 -5.79 16.39
N THR A 10 1.49 -6.35 15.75
CA THR A 10 1.49 -7.75 15.25
C THR A 10 1.04 -8.74 16.31
N GLY A 11 1.60 -8.69 17.52
CA GLY A 11 1.24 -9.61 18.61
C GLY A 11 -0.24 -9.57 18.99
N GLU A 12 -0.82 -8.38 19.08
CA GLU A 12 -2.22 -8.19 19.46
C GLU A 12 -3.17 -8.68 18.35
N TRP A 13 -2.90 -8.30 17.10
CA TRP A 13 -3.74 -8.69 15.97
C TRP A 13 -3.64 -10.19 15.68
N MET A 14 -2.45 -10.78 15.82
CA MET A 14 -2.30 -12.22 15.62
C MET A 14 -3.03 -13.04 16.69
N LYS A 15 -3.14 -12.57 17.94
CA LYS A 15 -4.02 -13.19 18.94
C LYS A 15 -5.48 -13.19 18.50
N LYS A 16 -5.97 -12.06 17.97
CA LYS A 16 -7.34 -11.94 17.44
C LYS A 16 -7.56 -12.87 16.24
N VAL A 17 -6.57 -13.02 15.37
CA VAL A 17 -6.62 -13.95 14.24
C VAL A 17 -6.65 -15.40 14.72
N CYS A 18 -5.79 -15.79 15.66
CA CYS A 18 -5.80 -17.13 16.26
C CYS A 18 -7.15 -17.44 16.92
N ALA A 19 -7.70 -16.50 17.69
CA ALA A 19 -9.01 -16.65 18.31
C ALA A 19 -10.14 -16.78 17.27
N PHE A 20 -10.10 -16.00 16.19
CA PHE A 20 -11.08 -16.10 15.10
C PHE A 20 -11.00 -17.44 14.35
N LEU A 21 -9.79 -17.98 14.19
CA LEU A 21 -9.56 -19.28 13.53
C LEU A 21 -9.71 -20.48 14.48
N GLU A 22 -9.99 -20.24 15.76
CA GLU A 22 -10.07 -21.27 16.80
C GLU A 22 -8.81 -22.13 16.91
N VAL A 23 -7.64 -21.49 16.81
CA VAL A 23 -6.32 -22.13 17.00
C VAL A 23 -5.59 -21.54 18.20
N ASP A 24 -4.75 -22.36 18.83
CA ASP A 24 -3.93 -21.92 19.95
C ASP A 24 -2.92 -20.86 19.53
N TYR A 25 -2.80 -19.81 20.35
CA TYR A 25 -1.81 -18.77 20.14
C TYR A 25 -0.49 -19.16 20.81
N ASP A 26 0.49 -19.53 19.99
CA ASP A 26 1.89 -19.64 20.39
C ASP A 26 2.69 -18.47 19.78
N PRO A 27 3.17 -17.51 20.59
CA PRO A 27 3.91 -16.35 20.08
C PRO A 27 5.20 -16.74 19.33
N ALA A 28 5.87 -17.85 19.70
CA ALA A 28 7.12 -18.26 19.06
C ALA A 28 6.88 -18.78 17.63
N ILE A 29 5.71 -19.36 17.37
CA ILE A 29 5.31 -19.86 16.05
C ILE A 29 4.62 -18.77 15.25
N VAL A 30 3.62 -18.11 15.84
CA VAL A 30 2.71 -17.21 15.13
C VAL A 30 3.40 -15.90 14.72
N LEU A 31 4.40 -15.44 15.48
CA LEU A 31 5.17 -14.23 15.16
C LEU A 31 6.43 -14.51 14.33
N THR A 32 6.68 -15.78 13.99
CA THR A 32 7.81 -16.20 13.17
C THR A 32 7.29 -16.74 11.85
N PRO A 33 7.32 -15.96 10.76
CA PRO A 33 6.82 -16.41 9.47
C PRO A 33 7.53 -17.68 9.00
N THR A 34 6.75 -18.72 8.73
CA THR A 34 7.25 -19.99 8.22
C THR A 34 6.50 -20.44 6.97
N LYS A 35 7.16 -21.28 6.17
CA LYS A 35 6.55 -22.02 5.06
C LYS A 35 6.95 -23.48 5.17
N ALA A 36 5.96 -24.36 5.35
CA ALA A 36 6.18 -25.80 5.58
C ALA A 36 7.19 -26.09 6.72
N GLY A 37 7.06 -25.35 7.84
CA GLY A 37 7.90 -25.53 9.02
C GLY A 37 9.31 -24.93 8.94
N LYS A 38 9.69 -24.31 7.81
CA LYS A 38 10.96 -23.60 7.65
C LYS A 38 10.74 -22.10 7.72
N PHE A 39 11.72 -21.37 8.26
CA PHE A 39 11.68 -19.90 8.28
C PHE A 39 11.49 -19.35 6.87
N TRP A 40 10.57 -18.40 6.71
CA TRP A 40 10.26 -17.79 5.43
C TRP A 40 11.22 -16.63 5.17
N THR A 41 12.08 -16.76 4.16
CA THR A 41 13.14 -15.77 3.85
C THR A 41 12.73 -14.70 2.84
N GLY A 42 11.42 -14.55 2.57
CA GLY A 42 10.91 -13.54 1.65
C GLY A 42 10.45 -14.08 0.30
N ASN A 43 10.01 -13.18 -0.56
CA ASN A 43 9.68 -13.41 -1.96
C ASN A 43 10.55 -12.53 -2.86
N SER A 44 10.66 -12.90 -4.14
CA SER A 44 11.51 -12.22 -5.14
C SER A 44 11.07 -10.79 -5.51
N ALA A 45 10.06 -10.24 -4.83
CA ALA A 45 9.56 -8.88 -5.09
C ALA A 45 10.45 -7.79 -4.46
N VAL A 46 11.32 -8.16 -3.52
CA VAL A 46 12.26 -7.26 -2.85
C VAL A 46 13.63 -7.93 -2.89
N GLU A 47 14.68 -7.23 -3.33
CA GLU A 47 16.05 -7.76 -3.44
C GLU A 47 16.72 -8.06 -2.09
N THR A 48 15.99 -7.89 -0.99
CA THR A 48 16.46 -8.07 0.38
C THR A 48 15.84 -9.32 0.98
N ALA A 49 16.65 -10.16 1.63
CA ALA A 49 16.15 -11.30 2.37
C ALA A 49 15.23 -10.84 3.50
N PHE A 50 14.11 -11.53 3.73
CA PHE A 50 13.26 -11.27 4.88
C PHE A 50 13.99 -11.73 6.15
N GLU A 51 14.18 -10.81 7.08
CA GLU A 51 14.79 -11.10 8.39
C GLU A 51 13.75 -11.11 9.50
N GLN A 52 12.82 -10.15 9.49
CA GLN A 52 11.80 -9.97 10.52
C GLN A 52 10.63 -9.14 10.02
N ILE A 53 9.53 -9.18 10.77
CA ILE A 53 8.38 -8.29 10.56
C ILE A 53 8.84 -6.84 10.81
N SER A 54 8.62 -5.97 9.83
CA SER A 54 9.08 -4.58 9.85
C SER A 54 7.97 -3.62 9.42
N SER A 55 7.88 -2.49 10.11
CA SER A 55 7.00 -1.36 9.78
C SER A 55 7.56 -0.43 8.71
N GLU A 56 8.81 -0.63 8.26
CA GLU A 56 9.47 0.20 7.25
C GLU A 56 8.63 0.40 5.96
N PRO A 57 7.93 -0.62 5.41
CA PRO A 57 7.13 -0.42 4.20
C PRO A 57 5.96 0.56 4.37
N LEU A 58 5.52 0.85 5.60
CA LEU A 58 4.38 1.74 5.87
C LEU A 58 4.66 3.19 5.42
N THR A 59 5.91 3.64 5.58
CA THR A 59 6.30 5.03 5.29
C THR A 59 7.24 5.14 4.09
N ARG A 60 7.70 4.03 3.51
CA ARG A 60 8.65 4.02 2.39
C ARG A 60 8.19 4.90 1.21
N TRP A 61 6.90 4.86 0.89
CA TRP A 61 6.32 5.67 -0.20
C TRP A 61 6.56 7.19 -0.03
N GLN A 62 6.69 7.68 1.21
CA GLN A 62 6.93 9.10 1.50
C GLN A 62 8.30 9.56 0.98
N ASN A 63 9.27 8.65 0.94
CA ASN A 63 10.61 8.92 0.44
C ASN A 63 10.73 8.62 -1.07
N ASP A 64 9.92 7.68 -1.57
CA ASP A 64 10.03 7.18 -2.94
C ASP A 64 9.19 7.98 -3.95
N LEU A 65 8.08 8.58 -3.51
CA LEU A 65 7.15 9.32 -4.38
C LEU A 65 7.37 10.82 -4.27
N SER A 66 7.45 11.48 -5.42
CA SER A 66 7.44 12.94 -5.51
C SER A 66 6.03 13.51 -5.25
N GLU A 67 5.95 14.80 -4.93
CA GLU A 67 4.67 15.49 -4.70
C GLU A 67 3.70 15.33 -5.87
N ASP A 68 4.18 15.37 -7.11
CA ASP A 68 3.32 15.21 -8.28
C ASP A 68 2.80 13.78 -8.44
N GLU A 69 3.59 12.78 -8.03
CA GLU A 69 3.16 11.37 -8.02
C GLU A 69 2.13 11.10 -6.93
N ILE A 70 2.32 11.70 -5.75
CA ILE A 70 1.32 11.71 -4.67
C ILE A 70 0.04 12.38 -5.17
N GLY A 71 0.17 13.54 -5.83
CA GLY A 71 -0.96 14.26 -6.38
C GLY A 71 -1.69 13.50 -7.47
N TRP A 72 -0.99 12.70 -8.28
CA TRP A 72 -1.60 11.81 -9.26
C TRP A 72 -2.43 10.70 -8.60
N VAL A 73 -1.92 10.08 -7.52
CA VAL A 73 -2.68 9.08 -6.74
C VAL A 73 -3.91 9.73 -6.10
N GLU A 74 -3.73 10.84 -5.40
CA GLU A 74 -4.82 11.56 -4.76
C GLU A 74 -5.83 12.09 -5.77
N TRP A 75 -5.43 12.45 -7.00
CA TRP A 75 -6.38 12.85 -8.04
C TRP A 75 -7.49 11.81 -8.22
N HIS A 76 -7.11 10.53 -8.28
CA HIS A 76 -8.02 9.42 -8.55
C HIS A 76 -8.69 8.85 -7.30
N CYS A 77 -7.97 8.84 -6.17
CA CYS A 77 -8.39 8.11 -4.97
C CYS A 77 -8.95 9.02 -3.88
N ARG A 78 -8.74 10.35 -3.94
CA ARG A 78 -9.08 11.29 -2.85
C ARG A 78 -10.47 11.11 -2.26
N ASP A 79 -11.48 10.89 -3.10
CA ASP A 79 -12.86 10.78 -2.62
C ASP A 79 -13.08 9.50 -1.80
N LEU A 80 -12.36 8.41 -2.13
CA LEU A 80 -12.43 7.13 -1.42
C LEU A 80 -11.48 7.05 -0.22
N MET A 81 -10.40 7.82 -0.20
CA MET A 81 -9.37 7.75 0.86
C MET A 81 -9.97 7.84 2.28
N PRO A 82 -10.88 8.79 2.59
CA PRO A 82 -11.50 8.87 3.93
C PRO A 82 -12.33 7.64 4.30
N GLU A 83 -12.98 6.98 3.33
CA GLU A 83 -13.76 5.75 3.59
C GLU A 83 -12.89 4.61 4.13
N PHE A 84 -11.60 4.62 3.79
CA PHE A 84 -10.60 3.67 4.28
C PHE A 84 -9.75 4.21 5.43
N GLY A 85 -10.04 5.44 5.91
CA GLY A 85 -9.31 6.09 7.02
C GLY A 85 -7.97 6.70 6.61
N TYR A 86 -7.78 7.00 5.32
CA TYR A 86 -6.61 7.74 4.82
C TYR A 86 -7.00 9.19 4.55
N GLU A 87 -6.17 10.12 5.00
CA GLU A 87 -6.34 11.54 4.71
C GLU A 87 -5.47 11.95 3.52
N PRO A 88 -6.00 12.67 2.52
CA PRO A 88 -5.18 13.27 1.47
C PRO A 88 -4.16 14.25 2.06
N LEU A 89 -2.91 14.16 1.62
CA LEU A 89 -1.83 15.05 2.04
C LEU A 89 -1.93 16.41 1.35
N LEU A 90 -2.32 16.44 0.07
CA LEU A 90 -2.40 17.69 -0.68
C LEU A 90 -3.74 18.38 -0.45
N SER A 91 -3.75 19.71 -0.50
CA SER A 91 -4.98 20.50 -0.26
C SER A 91 -6.08 20.27 -1.30
N GLY A 92 -5.76 19.73 -2.49
CA GLY A 92 -6.77 19.47 -3.49
C GLY A 92 -6.23 18.94 -4.82
N ARG A 93 -7.16 18.73 -5.76
CA ARG A 93 -6.88 18.37 -7.14
C ARG A 93 -6.32 19.58 -7.90
N ALA A 94 -5.03 19.58 -8.19
CA ALA A 94 -4.41 20.57 -9.07
C ALA A 94 -4.14 19.97 -10.45
N MET A 95 -4.42 20.72 -11.52
CA MET A 95 -4.21 20.27 -12.90
C MET A 95 -2.77 19.86 -13.19
N ARG A 96 -1.79 20.44 -12.49
CA ARG A 96 -0.37 20.06 -12.61
C ARG A 96 -0.14 18.59 -12.29
N HIS A 97 -0.82 18.05 -11.27
CA HIS A 97 -0.69 16.64 -10.86
C HIS A 97 -1.29 15.70 -11.91
N PHE A 98 -2.32 16.15 -12.63
CA PHE A 98 -2.87 15.40 -13.75
C PHE A 98 -1.95 15.44 -14.97
N ILE A 99 -1.37 16.59 -15.33
CA ILE A 99 -0.63 16.75 -16.58
C ILE A 99 0.82 16.26 -16.47
N LYS A 100 1.46 16.35 -15.30
CA LYS A 100 2.87 16.00 -15.18
C LYS A 100 3.08 14.48 -15.30
N PRO A 101 4.03 14.01 -16.12
CA PRO A 101 4.33 12.58 -16.22
C PRO A 101 4.94 12.04 -14.91
N VAL A 102 4.59 10.80 -14.58
CA VAL A 102 5.15 10.07 -13.43
C VAL A 102 6.58 9.61 -13.74
N ARG A 103 7.42 9.43 -12.72
CA ARG A 103 8.80 8.97 -12.92
C ARG A 103 8.79 7.61 -13.62
N LEU A 104 9.65 7.43 -14.62
CA LEU A 104 9.75 6.23 -15.47
C LEU A 104 8.53 5.94 -16.37
N GLU A 105 7.55 6.85 -16.47
CA GLU A 105 6.41 6.67 -17.37
C GLU A 105 6.83 6.85 -18.84
N ARG A 106 6.65 5.81 -19.66
CA ARG A 106 6.96 5.89 -21.10
C ARG A 106 5.89 6.72 -21.82
N PRO A 107 6.19 7.38 -22.95
CA PRO A 107 5.22 8.24 -23.66
C PRO A 107 3.90 7.53 -24.02
N ARG A 108 3.95 6.27 -24.44
CA ARG A 108 2.74 5.47 -24.71
C ARG A 108 1.92 5.18 -23.45
N GLN A 109 2.57 4.98 -22.32
CA GLN A 109 1.91 4.75 -21.03
C GLN A 109 1.26 6.04 -20.53
N TYR A 110 1.94 7.17 -20.66
CA TYR A 110 1.39 8.50 -20.36
C TYR A 110 0.09 8.77 -21.10
N LEU A 111 0.08 8.62 -22.44
CA LEU A 111 -1.14 8.84 -23.23
C LEU A 111 -2.26 7.88 -22.81
N LYS A 112 -1.91 6.61 -22.58
CA LYS A 112 -2.87 5.59 -22.15
C LYS A 112 -3.46 5.87 -20.77
N SER A 113 -2.64 6.27 -19.80
CA SER A 113 -3.07 6.57 -18.43
C SER A 113 -4.01 7.76 -18.39
N ARG A 114 -3.73 8.81 -19.17
CA ARG A 114 -4.62 9.99 -19.27
C ARG A 114 -5.94 9.67 -19.96
N LEU A 115 -5.89 8.91 -21.06
CA LEU A 115 -7.11 8.47 -21.75
C LEU A 115 -8.02 7.65 -20.83
N TYR A 116 -7.44 6.73 -20.06
CA TYR A 116 -8.19 5.89 -19.13
C TYR A 116 -8.79 6.70 -17.98
N SER A 117 -8.02 7.62 -17.39
CA SER A 117 -8.54 8.51 -16.35
C SER A 117 -9.75 9.33 -16.84
N LEU A 118 -9.65 9.96 -18.02
CA LEU A 118 -10.77 10.72 -18.59
C LEU A 118 -11.99 9.84 -18.91
N ARG A 119 -11.76 8.62 -19.40
CA ARG A 119 -12.83 7.65 -19.64
C ARG A 119 -13.53 7.26 -18.35
N ASP A 120 -12.76 6.97 -17.30
CA ASP A 120 -13.31 6.55 -16.01
C ASP A 120 -14.08 7.69 -15.34
N ASP A 121 -13.59 8.93 -15.44
CA ASP A 121 -14.31 10.12 -14.98
C ASP A 121 -15.63 10.33 -15.72
N LEU A 122 -15.70 10.00 -17.02
CA LEU A 122 -16.94 10.06 -17.79
C LEU A 122 -17.94 8.97 -17.36
N ILE A 123 -17.46 7.79 -16.96
CA ILE A 123 -18.32 6.67 -16.51
C ILE A 123 -18.85 6.92 -15.09
N ARG A 124 -18.11 7.62 -14.25
CA ARG A 124 -18.52 7.95 -12.86
C ARG A 124 -19.54 9.09 -12.78
N ARG A 125 -19.73 9.87 -13.85
CA ARG A 125 -20.70 10.97 -13.94
C ARG A 125 -22.02 10.49 -14.55
#